data_AF-A0AAW2ILY5-F1
#
_entry.id   AF-A0AAW2ILY5-F1
#
_cell.length_a   1.000
_cell.length_b   1.000
_cell.length_c   1.000
_cell.angle_alpha   90.00
_cell.angle_beta   90.00
_cell.angle_gamma   90.00
#
_symmetry.space_group_name_H-M   'P 1'
#
loop_
_entity.id
_entity.type
_entity.pdbx_description
1 polymer ?
#
loop_
_entity_poly.entity_id
_entity_poly.type
_entity_poly.pdbx_seq_one_letter_code
_entity_poly.pdbx_strand_id
1 'polypeptide(L)' 'MSKQSGAAELLRRSKLFIWDEAPMAKRWAIENVDKLLKDVMGNDQDFGGKVVVFGGDFRQVLPVVPKATIHQTISASLV' A
#
# COMPACT_ATOMS: atom_id res chain seq x y z
N MET A 1 5.32 -8.32 12.08
CA MET A 1 6.46 -7.48 12.53
C MET A 1 6.26 -7.20 14.01
N SER A 2 7.27 -7.32 14.87
CA SER A 2 7.08 -6.97 16.29
C SER A 2 6.89 -5.45 16.41
N LYS A 3 5.91 -5.01 17.20
CA LYS A 3 5.64 -3.58 17.49
C LYS A 3 6.82 -2.87 18.16
N GLN A 4 7.77 -3.62 18.69
CA GLN A 4 8.97 -3.10 19.36
C GLN A 4 10.23 -3.22 18.49
N SER A 5 10.09 -3.66 17.23
CA SER A 5 11.23 -3.72 16.31
C SER A 5 11.70 -2.33 15.91
N GLY A 6 13.00 -2.19 15.59
CA GLY A 6 13.56 -0.95 15.07
C GLY A 6 12.86 -0.48 13.78
N ALA A 7 12.37 -1.42 12.95
CA ALA A 7 11.57 -1.10 11.78
C ALA A 7 10.21 -0.47 12.14
N ALA A 8 9.51 -0.98 13.16
CA ALA A 8 8.28 -0.37 13.64
C ALA A 8 8.51 1.05 14.17
N GLU A 9 9.64 1.29 14.84
CA GLU A 9 10.00 2.63 15.31
C GLU A 9 10.31 3.60 14.17
N LEU A 10 11.00 3.14 13.11
CA LEU A 10 11.18 3.93 11.90
C LEU A 10 9.84 4.32 11.28
N LEU A 11 8.91 3.36 11.15
CA LEU A 11 7.56 3.63 10.62
C LEU A 11 6.77 4.62 11.48
N ARG A 12 6.91 4.56 12.81
CA ARG A 12 6.29 5.54 13.72
C ARG A 12 6.85 6.94 13.52
N ARG A 13 8.15 7.07 13.32
CA ARG A 13 8.82 8.38 13.12
C ARG A 13 8.57 8.96 11.73
N SER A 14 8.38 8.13 10.72
CA SER A 14 8.05 8.56 9.36
C SER A 14 6.74 9.34 9.33
N LYS A 15 6.73 10.50 8.65
CA LYS A 15 5.54 11.35 8.50
C LYS A 15 4.88 11.23 7.13
N LEU A 16 5.68 10.88 6.13
CA LEU A 16 5.30 10.82 4.72
C LEU A 16 5.81 9.53 4.11
N PHE A 17 4.94 8.86 3.37
CA PHE A 17 5.25 7.72 2.52
C PHE A 17 4.99 8.14 1.08
N ILE A 18 5.97 7.94 0.20
CA ILE A 18 5.82 8.17 -1.24
C ILE A 18 5.88 6.81 -1.90
N TRP A 19 4.84 6.46 -2.63
CA TRP A 19 4.75 5.21 -3.37
C TRP A 19 4.70 5.53 -4.85
N ASP A 20 5.84 5.37 -5.51
CA ASP A 20 5.96 5.53 -6.96
C ASP A 20 5.48 4.29 -7.71
N GLU A 21 4.94 4.48 -8.92
CA GLU A 21 4.28 3.44 -9.72
C GLU A 21 3.20 2.65 -8.96
N ALA A 22 2.43 3.34 -8.11
CA ALA A 22 1.32 2.77 -7.36
C ALA A 22 0.26 2.05 -8.21
N PRO A 23 -0.08 2.49 -9.45
CA PRO A 23 -1.05 1.79 -10.30
C PRO A 23 -0.64 0.35 -10.65
N MET A 24 0.66 0.04 -10.64
CA MET A 24 1.17 -1.31 -10.91
C MET A 24 1.07 -2.22 -9.68
N ALA A 25 0.86 -1.67 -8.49
CA ALA A 25 0.71 -2.44 -7.27
C ALA A 25 -0.64 -3.17 -7.25
N LYS A 26 -0.62 -4.42 -6.80
CA LYS A 26 -1.86 -5.16 -6.56
C LYS A 26 -2.59 -4.53 -5.37
N ARG A 27 -3.90 -4.39 -5.45
CA ARG A 27 -4.77 -3.86 -4.41
C ARG A 27 -4.46 -4.41 -3.01
N TRP A 28 -4.30 -5.73 -2.89
CA TRP A 28 -4.01 -6.40 -1.62
C TRP A 28 -2.69 -5.93 -0.98
N ALA A 29 -1.71 -5.49 -1.77
CA ALA A 29 -0.45 -4.99 -1.24
C ALA A 29 -0.65 -3.65 -0.54
N ILE A 30 -1.46 -2.76 -1.12
CA ILE A 30 -1.82 -1.47 -0.53
C ILE A 30 -2.65 -1.68 0.74
N GLU A 31 -3.64 -2.59 0.69
CA GLU A 31 -4.46 -2.94 1.85
C GLU A 31 -3.62 -3.55 3.00
N ASN A 32 -2.60 -4.35 2.69
CA ASN A 32 -1.71 -4.90 3.71
C ASN A 32 -0.78 -3.84 4.32
N VAL A 33 -0.35 -2.84 3.54
CA VAL A 33 0.41 -1.70 4.08
C VAL A 33 -0.47 -0.86 5.00
N ASP A 34 -1.72 -0.60 4.63
CA ASP A 34 -2.70 0.08 5.50
C ASP A 34 -2.87 -0.67 6.83
N LYS A 35 -3.16 -1.98 6.78
CA LYS A 35 -3.28 -2.83 7.99
C LYS A 35 -2.02 -2.82 8.84
N LEU A 36 -0.84 -2.88 8.22
CA LEU A 36 0.44 -2.84 8.93
C LEU A 36 0.61 -1.50 9.67
N LEU A 37 0.33 -0.38 9.01
CA LEU A 37 0.48 0.94 9.61
C LEU A 37 -0.54 1.18 10.72
N LYS A 38 -1.79 0.74 10.55
CA LYS A 38 -2.81 0.71 11.62
C LYS A 38 -2.31 -0.06 12.85
N ASP A 39 -1.75 -1.25 12.65
CA ASP A 39 -1.23 -2.08 13.76
C ASP A 39 0.00 -1.46 14.47
N VAL A 40 0.94 -0.89 13.70
CA VAL A 40 2.16 -0.25 14.23
C VAL A 40 1.85 1.03 14.99
N MET A 41 0.89 1.81 14.49
CA MET A 41 0.46 3.08 15.07
C MET A 41 -0.57 2.90 16.20
N GLY A 42 -1.24 1.75 16.27
CA GLY A 42 -2.22 1.44 17.30
C GLY A 42 -3.51 2.26 17.15
N ASN A 43 -3.92 2.57 15.93
CA ASN A 43 -5.17 3.27 15.62
C ASN A 43 -5.78 2.74 14.31
N ASP A 44 -7.07 3.01 14.10
CA ASP A 44 -7.81 2.55 12.93
C ASP A 44 -7.92 3.61 11.82
N GLN A 45 -7.15 4.70 11.91
CA GLN A 45 -7.12 5.71 10.84
C GLN A 45 -6.45 5.12 9.60
N ASP A 46 -6.87 5.55 8.41
CA ASP A 46 -6.24 5.11 7.17
C ASP A 46 -4.72 5.37 7.18
N PHE A 47 -3.98 4.34 6.81
CA PHE A 47 -2.53 4.23 6.89
C PHE A 47 -1.96 4.58 8.27
N GLY A 48 -2.69 4.28 9.35
CA GLY A 48 -2.30 4.59 10.73
C GLY A 48 -2.22 6.10 11.02
N GLY A 49 -2.92 6.92 10.22
CA GLY A 49 -2.86 8.39 10.28
C GLY A 49 -1.62 8.99 9.60
N LYS A 50 -0.93 8.22 8.76
CA LYS A 50 0.24 8.68 8.00
C LYS A 50 -0.20 9.31 6.68
N VAL A 51 0.57 10.31 6.23
CA VAL A 51 0.40 10.85 4.89
C VAL A 51 1.03 9.89 3.89
N VAL A 52 0.23 9.41 2.94
CA VAL A 52 0.70 8.56 1.84
C VAL A 52 0.41 9.26 0.51
N VAL A 53 1.44 9.42 -0.31
CA VAL A 53 1.35 10.00 -1.65
C VAL A 53 1.59 8.89 -2.66
N PHE A 54 0.54 8.55 -3.41
CA PHE A 54 0.62 7.63 -4.54
C PHE A 54 1.01 8.41 -5.80
N GLY A 55 2.20 8.09 -6.32
CA GLY A 55 2.69 8.53 -7.62
C GLY A 55 2.58 7.40 -8.65
N GLY A 56 2.68 7.77 -9.92
CA GLY A 56 2.60 6.86 -11.06
C GLY A 56 1.63 7.37 -12.12
N ASP A 57 1.72 6.80 -13.32
CA ASP A 57 0.77 7.11 -14.40
C ASP A 57 -0.35 6.07 -14.40
N PHE A 58 -1.58 6.47 -14.05
CA PHE A 58 -2.75 5.56 -14.12
C PHE A 58 -3.11 5.15 -15.55
N ARG A 59 -2.48 5.76 -16.57
CA ARG A 59 -2.56 5.33 -17.97
C ARG A 59 -1.48 4.29 -18.34
N GLN A 60 -0.57 3.93 -17.43
CA GLN A 60 0.32 2.77 -17.58
C GLN A 60 -0.45 1.44 -17.43
N VAL A 61 0.26 0.34 -17.69
CA VAL A 61 -0.24 -1.04 -17.66
C VAL A 61 -0.76 -1.39 -16.25
N LEU A 62 -1.98 -1.95 -16.20
CA LEU A 62 -2.57 -2.56 -15.00
C LEU A 62 -1.61 -3.59 -14.35
N PRO A 63 -1.80 -3.94 -13.07
CA PRO A 63 -0.98 -4.95 -12.42
C PRO A 63 -0.92 -6.24 -13.25
N VAL A 64 0.28 -6.74 -13.53
CA VAL A 64 0.45 -7.97 -14.31
C VAL A 64 0.02 -9.17 -13.47
N VAL A 65 -1.07 -9.83 -13.87
CA VAL A 65 -1.54 -11.07 -13.27
C VAL A 65 -1.39 -12.20 -14.31
N PRO A 66 -0.43 -13.12 -14.14
CA PRO A 66 -0.19 -14.19 -15.12
C PRO A 66 -1.43 -15.06 -15.31
N LYS A 67 -1.80 -15.32 -16.58
CA LYS A 67 -2.94 -16.18 -16.97
C LYS A 67 -4.31 -15.66 -16.49
N ALA A 68 -4.41 -14.38 -16.15
CA ALA A 68 -5.66 -13.78 -15.69
C ALA A 68 -6.54 -13.29 -16.84
N THR A 69 -7.86 -13.29 -16.62
CA THR A 69 -8.81 -12.57 -17.46
C THR A 69 -8.73 -11.07 -17.19
N ILE A 70 -9.24 -10.25 -18.11
CA ILE A 70 -9.33 -8.78 -17.92
C ILE A 70 -10.05 -8.44 -16.62
N HIS A 71 -11.15 -9.13 -16.29
CA HIS A 71 -11.87 -8.94 -15.03
C HIS A 71 -11.01 -9.23 -13.79
N GLN A 72 -10.20 -10.28 -13.83
CA GLN A 72 -9.29 -10.60 -12.71
C GLN A 72 -8.17 -9.57 -12.57
N THR A 73 -7.67 -9.05 -13.69
CA THR A 73 -6.68 -7.97 -13.70
C THR A 73 -7.25 -6.67 -13.12
N ILE A 74 -8.48 -6.30 -13.48
CA ILE A 74 -9.19 -5.13 -12.92
C ILE A 74 -9.48 -5.34 -11.43
N SER A 75 -9.96 -6.51 -11.01
CA SER A 75 -10.18 -6.77 -9.58
C SER A 75 -8.89 -6.71 -8.74
N ALA A 76 -7.73 -6.87 -9.38
CA ALA A 76 -6.43 -6.76 -8.74
C ALA A 76 -5.85 -5.34 -8.77
N SER A 77 -6.39 -4.42 -9.59
CA SER A 77 -5.98 -3.02 -9.59
C SER A 77 -6.55 -2.25 -8.40
N LEU A 78 -5.89 -1.14 -8.09
CA LEU A 78 -6.35 -0.19 -7.07
C LEU A 78 -7.62 0.54 -7.49
N VAL A 79 -7.78 0.76 -8.80
CA VAL A 79 -8.93 1.42 -9.47
C VAL A 79 -9.91 0.42 -10.03
#